data_AF-A0A4P8XJA6-F1
#
_entry.id   AF-A0A4P8XJA6-F1
#
_cell.length_a   1.000
_cell.length_b   1.000
_cell.length_c   1.000
_cell.angle_alpha   90.00
_cell.angle_beta   90.00
_cell.angle_gamma   90.00
#
_symmetry.space_group_name_H-M   'P 1'
#
loop_
_entity.id
_entity.type
_entity.pdbx_description
1 polymer ?
#
loop_
_entity_poly.entity_id
_entity_poly.type
_entity_poly.pdbx_seq_one_letter_code
_entity_poly.pdbx_strand_id
1 'polypeptide(L)'
;VAHIEYDPNRTARIALLHYADGEKRYIIAPDGVSQGTVVVSGPEADIKPGNNLPLRNIPVGTTVHAVELRPGGGAKMGRSAGASVQLVAREGKYATLRLPSGEMRMVDIRCRATIGEVGNAEQTNINWGKAGRNRWKGIRPTVRGVVMNPIDHPHGGGEGRTSGGRHPVSPWGKPEGRTRNKN
;
A
#
# COMPACT_ATOMS: atom_id res chain seq x y z
N VAL A 1 -12.71 12.64 -14.93
CA VAL A 1 -13.00 11.30 -14.36
C VAL A 1 -14.36 10.86 -14.84
N ALA A 2 -14.48 9.68 -15.45
CA ALA A 2 -15.72 9.16 -16.01
C ALA A 2 -16.53 8.35 -14.99
N HIS A 3 -15.92 7.38 -14.31
CA HIS A 3 -16.58 6.54 -13.31
C HIS A 3 -15.62 6.14 -12.18
N ILE A 4 -16.17 5.79 -11.02
CA ILE A 4 -15.43 5.19 -9.91
C ILE A 4 -16.00 3.79 -9.69
N GLU A 5 -15.15 2.78 -9.81
CA GLU A 5 -15.52 1.37 -9.89
C GLU A 5 -14.83 0.56 -8.78
N TYR A 6 -15.42 -0.60 -8.51
CA TYR A 6 -14.86 -1.60 -7.60
C TYR A 6 -13.77 -2.42 -8.31
N ASP A 7 -12.67 -2.71 -7.63
CA ASP A 7 -11.63 -3.65 -8.11
C ASP A 7 -11.41 -4.76 -7.07
N PRO A 8 -11.64 -6.05 -7.39
CA PRO A 8 -11.44 -7.16 -6.47
C PRO A 8 -9.96 -7.42 -6.13
N ASN A 9 -9.01 -6.95 -6.94
CA ASN A 9 -7.58 -7.25 -6.80
C ASN A 9 -6.84 -6.30 -5.85
N ARG A 10 -7.53 -5.31 -5.29
CA ARG A 10 -6.92 -4.32 -4.38
C ARG A 10 -7.94 -3.85 -3.34
N THR A 11 -7.45 -3.11 -2.35
CA THR A 11 -8.30 -2.52 -1.30
C THR A 11 -8.90 -1.19 -1.72
N ALA A 12 -8.24 -0.41 -2.57
CA ALA A 12 -8.70 0.89 -3.04
C ALA A 12 -9.68 0.77 -4.22
N ARG A 13 -10.56 1.77 -4.40
CA ARG A 13 -11.37 1.88 -5.62
C ARG A 13 -10.51 2.33 -6.81
N ILE A 14 -11.02 2.13 -8.02
CA ILE A 14 -10.37 2.61 -9.24
C ILE A 14 -11.23 3.67 -9.92
N ALA A 15 -10.59 4.67 -10.52
CA ALA A 15 -11.28 5.70 -11.30
C ALA A 15 -10.94 5.53 -12.79
N LEU A 16 -11.97 5.48 -13.63
CA LEU A 16 -11.84 5.48 -15.08
C LEU A 16 -11.63 6.91 -15.58
N LEU A 17 -10.57 7.14 -16.33
CA LEU A 17 -10.26 8.41 -16.97
C LEU A 17 -10.54 8.33 -18.47
N HIS A 18 -11.16 9.37 -19.00
CA HIS A 18 -11.22 9.64 -20.44
C HIS A 18 -10.29 10.82 -20.70
N TYR A 19 -9.23 10.59 -21.46
CA TYR A 19 -8.34 11.65 -21.93
C TYR A 19 -8.97 12.38 -23.11
N ALA A 20 -8.52 13.62 -23.35
CA ALA A 20 -9.04 14.44 -24.45
C ALA A 20 -8.73 13.85 -25.84
N ASP A 21 -7.70 13.00 -25.94
CA ASP A 21 -7.33 12.25 -27.15
C ASP A 21 -8.19 10.98 -27.36
N GLY A 22 -9.13 10.68 -26.45
CA GLY A 22 -10.00 9.50 -26.49
C GLY A 22 -9.41 8.27 -25.79
N GLU A 23 -8.18 8.32 -25.30
CA GLU A 23 -7.60 7.21 -24.55
C GLU A 23 -8.32 7.02 -23.21
N LYS A 24 -8.48 5.75 -22.80
CA LYS A 24 -9.09 5.38 -21.53
C LYS A 24 -8.07 4.67 -20.65
N ARG A 25 -7.92 5.14 -19.41
CA ARG A 25 -7.02 4.51 -18.42
C ARG A 25 -7.67 4.46 -17.05
N TYR A 26 -7.24 3.49 -16.25
CA TYR A 26 -7.58 3.43 -14.84
C TYR A 26 -6.47 4.01 -13.97
N ILE A 27 -6.89 4.71 -12.92
CA ILE A 27 -6.02 5.11 -11.81
C ILE A 27 -6.59 4.56 -10.49
N ILE A 28 -5.76 4.54 -9.45
CA ILE A 28 -6.28 4.37 -8.09
C ILE A 28 -7.10 5.62 -7.76
N ALA A 29 -8.32 5.44 -7.25
CA ALA A 29 -9.19 6.55 -6.89
C ALA A 29 -8.62 7.27 -5.65
N PRO A 30 -8.20 8.54 -5.77
CA PRO A 30 -7.80 9.34 -4.64
C PRO A 30 -9.01 9.72 -3.80
N ASP A 31 -8.78 10.05 -2.53
CA ASP A 31 -9.82 10.61 -1.69
C ASP A 31 -10.25 12.00 -2.19
N GLY A 32 -11.55 12.31 -2.08
CA GLY A 32 -12.14 13.57 -2.55
C GLY A 32 -12.29 13.70 -4.08
N VAL A 33 -11.87 12.73 -4.88
CA VAL A 33 -12.12 12.71 -6.34
C VAL A 33 -13.50 12.13 -6.63
N SER A 34 -14.31 12.86 -7.41
CA SER A 34 -15.65 12.46 -7.81
C SER A 34 -15.77 12.34 -9.34
N GLN A 35 -16.91 11.84 -9.80
CA GLN A 35 -17.24 11.84 -11.22
C GLN A 35 -17.26 13.29 -11.75
N GLY A 36 -16.68 13.51 -12.94
CA GLY A 36 -16.57 14.84 -13.54
C GLY A 36 -15.33 15.64 -13.11
N THR A 37 -14.61 15.24 -12.05
CA THR A 37 -13.36 15.91 -11.66
C THR A 37 -12.33 15.86 -12.80
N VAL A 38 -11.76 17.01 -13.14
CA VAL A 38 -10.66 17.13 -14.11
C VAL A 38 -9.36 16.82 -13.38
N VAL A 39 -8.62 15.83 -13.89
CA VAL A 39 -7.31 15.43 -13.36
C VAL A 39 -6.28 15.58 -14.47
N VAL A 40 -5.10 16.05 -14.10
CA VAL A 40 -4.02 16.38 -15.04
C VAL A 40 -2.72 15.74 -14.54
N SER A 41 -1.92 15.24 -15.47
CA SER A 41 -0.55 14.79 -15.20
C SER A 41 0.44 15.68 -15.94
N GLY A 42 1.39 16.26 -15.21
CA GLY A 42 2.39 17.15 -15.79
C GLY A 42 3.16 17.94 -14.72
N PRO A 43 4.33 18.50 -15.05
CA PRO A 43 5.09 19.33 -14.11
C PRO A 43 4.36 20.64 -13.75
N GLU A 44 3.51 21.14 -14.64
CA GLU A 44 2.73 22.38 -14.48
C GLU A 44 1.32 22.15 -13.91
N ALA A 45 1.01 20.92 -13.44
CA ALA A 45 -0.32 20.64 -12.92
C ALA A 45 -0.56 21.34 -11.57
N ASP A 46 -1.81 21.71 -11.29
CA ASP A 46 -2.18 22.26 -9.99
C ASP A 46 -1.98 21.20 -8.87
N ILE A 47 -1.73 21.66 -7.65
CA ILE A 47 -1.69 20.81 -6.46
C ILE A 47 -3.11 20.52 -5.98
N LYS A 48 -3.80 19.63 -6.70
CA LYS A 48 -5.17 19.16 -6.40
C LYS A 48 -5.20 17.64 -6.35
N PRO A 49 -6.05 17.03 -5.49
CA PRO A 49 -6.17 15.57 -5.41
C PRO A 49 -6.38 14.91 -6.77
N GLY A 50 -5.60 13.86 -7.04
CA GLY A 50 -5.61 13.12 -8.30
C GLY A 50 -4.69 13.63 -9.40
N ASN A 51 -4.15 14.84 -9.28
CA ASN A 51 -3.11 15.29 -10.20
C ASN A 51 -1.79 14.57 -9.94
N ASN A 52 -1.03 14.30 -10.99
CA ASN A 52 0.23 13.56 -10.91
C ASN A 52 1.41 14.40 -11.41
N LEU A 53 2.40 14.61 -10.53
CA LEU A 53 3.55 15.48 -10.76
C LEU A 53 4.85 14.80 -10.30
N PRO A 54 6.01 15.20 -10.86
CA PRO A 54 7.31 14.88 -10.27
C PRO A 54 7.46 15.52 -8.88
N LEU A 55 8.13 14.83 -7.95
CA LEU A 55 8.36 15.32 -6.57
C LEU A 55 9.05 16.70 -6.51
N ARG A 56 9.85 17.05 -7.53
CA ARG A 56 10.47 18.38 -7.65
C ARG A 56 9.47 19.54 -7.81
N ASN A 57 8.27 19.27 -8.31
CA ASN A 57 7.23 20.28 -8.57
C ASN A 57 6.21 20.35 -7.42
N ILE A 58 6.27 19.41 -6.48
CA ILE A 58 5.32 19.29 -5.39
C ILE A 58 5.83 20.10 -4.18
N PRO A 59 4.99 20.96 -3.55
CA PRO A 59 5.35 21.68 -2.33
C PRO A 59 5.63 20.73 -1.17
N VAL A 60 6.65 21.08 -0.38
CA VAL A 60 6.96 20.36 0.86
C VAL A 60 5.79 20.49 1.85
N GLY A 61 5.53 19.43 2.61
CA GLY A 61 4.41 19.31 3.54
C GLY A 61 3.15 18.68 2.93
N THR A 62 3.06 18.60 1.60
CA THR A 62 1.90 18.01 0.93
C THR A 62 1.82 16.49 1.13
N THR A 63 0.58 16.02 1.11
CA THR A 63 0.25 14.60 1.16
C THR A 63 0.11 14.04 -0.25
N VAL A 64 0.79 12.93 -0.51
CA VAL A 64 0.84 12.26 -1.80
C VAL A 64 0.64 10.76 -1.65
N HIS A 65 0.32 10.09 -2.75
CA HIS A 65 0.20 8.64 -2.83
C HIS A 65 0.72 8.13 -4.18
N ALA A 66 0.76 6.81 -4.35
CA ALA A 66 1.24 6.15 -5.57
C ALA A 66 2.62 6.67 -6.03
N VAL A 67 3.59 6.72 -5.11
CA VAL A 67 4.94 7.26 -5.37
C VAL A 67 5.84 6.22 -6.02
N GLU A 68 6.61 6.64 -7.02
CA GLU A 68 7.66 5.81 -7.65
C GLU A 68 8.89 5.66 -6.74
N LEU A 69 9.60 4.53 -6.85
CA LEU A 69 10.87 4.35 -6.14
C LEU A 69 12.09 4.80 -6.97
N ARG A 70 12.00 4.59 -8.29
CA ARG A 70 12.98 5.03 -9.28
C ARG A 70 12.22 5.78 -10.39
N PRO A 71 12.80 6.83 -10.99
CA PRO A 71 12.10 7.57 -12.05
C PRO A 71 11.68 6.64 -13.18
N GLY A 72 10.37 6.59 -13.49
CA GLY A 72 9.82 5.71 -14.53
C GLY A 72 9.68 4.23 -14.14
N GLY A 73 10.00 3.86 -12.90
CA GLY A 73 9.82 2.49 -12.39
C GLY A 73 8.39 2.15 -11.98
N GLY A 74 7.45 3.08 -12.19
CA GLY A 74 6.05 2.97 -11.81
C GLY A 74 5.81 3.11 -10.30
N ALA A 75 4.57 3.39 -9.93
CA ALA A 75 4.15 3.61 -8.55
C ALA A 75 4.31 2.33 -7.70
N LYS A 76 5.01 2.46 -6.56
CA LYS A 76 5.24 1.35 -5.61
C LYS A 76 4.76 1.66 -4.20
N MET A 77 4.83 2.91 -3.75
CA MET A 77 4.56 3.30 -2.36
C MET A 77 3.21 4.01 -2.23
N GLY A 78 2.49 3.79 -1.11
CA GLY A 78 1.21 4.44 -0.84
C GLY A 78 0.10 4.06 -1.83
N ARG A 79 -0.18 2.76 -2.02
CA ARG A 79 -1.20 2.27 -2.98
C ARG A 79 -2.45 1.66 -2.35
N SER A 80 -2.39 1.26 -1.08
CA SER A 80 -3.52 0.64 -0.39
C SER A 80 -4.57 1.68 -0.02
N ALA A 81 -5.82 1.25 0.16
CA ALA A 81 -6.90 2.08 0.70
C ALA A 81 -6.46 2.84 1.96
N GLY A 82 -6.78 4.14 2.01
CA GLY A 82 -6.42 5.03 3.12
C GLY A 82 -4.92 5.31 3.28
N ALA A 83 -4.05 4.83 2.38
CA ALA A 83 -2.62 5.07 2.49
C ALA A 83 -2.28 6.47 1.96
N SER A 84 -1.37 7.13 2.67
CA SER A 84 -0.79 8.39 2.26
C SER A 84 0.68 8.50 2.66
N VAL A 85 1.42 9.34 1.96
CA VAL A 85 2.86 9.58 2.12
C VAL A 85 3.04 11.08 2.23
N GLN A 86 3.78 11.55 3.23
CA GLN A 86 4.04 12.98 3.39
C GLN A 86 5.40 13.34 2.78
N LEU A 87 5.44 14.38 1.94
CA LEU A 87 6.69 14.96 1.46
C LEU A 87 7.26 15.88 2.55
N VAL A 88 8.32 15.46 3.24
CA VAL A 88 8.82 16.18 4.43
C VAL A 88 9.91 17.18 4.09
N ALA A 89 10.81 16.83 3.17
CA ALA A 89 11.90 17.70 2.78
C ALA A 89 12.30 17.44 1.33
N ARG A 90 12.99 18.41 0.74
CA ARG A 90 13.59 18.29 -0.59
C ARG A 90 14.96 18.93 -0.57
N GLU A 91 15.99 18.10 -0.74
CA GLU A 91 17.39 18.50 -0.65
C GLU A 91 18.16 17.98 -1.87
N GLY A 92 18.68 18.91 -2.68
CA GLY A 92 19.43 18.58 -3.90
C GLY A 92 18.64 17.66 -4.85
N LYS A 93 19.17 16.45 -5.07
CA LYS A 93 18.58 15.45 -5.99
C LYS A 93 17.57 14.52 -5.30
N TYR A 94 17.36 14.66 -4.00
CA TYR A 94 16.52 13.75 -3.22
C TYR A 94 15.37 14.47 -2.51
N ALA A 95 14.23 13.80 -2.45
CA ALA A 95 13.08 14.13 -1.65
C ALA A 95 12.98 13.13 -0.49
N THR A 96 12.74 13.65 0.72
CA THR A 96 12.53 12.82 1.91
C THR A 96 11.04 12.63 2.13
N LEU A 97 10.61 11.37 2.10
CA LEU A 97 9.22 10.96 2.27
C LEU A 97 9.03 10.28 3.62
N ARG A 98 7.94 10.61 4.31
CA ARG A 98 7.44 9.85 5.46
C ARG A 98 6.43 8.82 4.96
N LEU A 99 6.79 7.55 5.06
CA LEU A 99 5.96 6.43 4.63
C LEU A 99 4.83 6.13 5.64
N PRO A 100 3.79 5.36 5.25
CA PRO A 100 2.73 4.93 6.16
C PRO A 100 3.24 4.15 7.38
N SER A 101 4.40 3.50 7.26
CA SER A 101 5.08 2.80 8.36
C SER A 101 5.73 3.75 9.39
N GLY A 102 5.79 5.05 9.11
CA GLY A 102 6.58 6.03 9.86
C GLY A 102 8.06 6.11 9.44
N GLU A 103 8.52 5.22 8.56
CA GLU A 103 9.88 5.26 8.01
C GLU A 103 10.11 6.52 7.18
N MET A 104 11.24 7.18 7.40
CA MET A 104 11.73 8.28 6.59
C MET A 104 12.65 7.73 5.50
N ARG A 105 12.30 7.97 4.23
CA ARG A 105 13.04 7.43 3.09
C ARG A 105 13.33 8.51 2.05
N MET A 106 14.58 8.55 1.59
CA MET A 106 15.00 9.39 0.49
C MET A 106 14.70 8.74 -0.86
N VAL A 107 14.17 9.53 -1.79
CA VAL A 107 13.78 9.12 -3.16
C VAL A 107 14.23 10.20 -4.16
N ASP A 108 14.56 9.82 -5.38
CA ASP A 108 14.95 10.77 -6.44
C ASP A 108 13.82 11.77 -6.72
N ILE A 109 14.12 13.07 -6.80
CA ILE A 109 13.12 14.13 -7.03
C ILE A 109 12.39 14.02 -8.38
N ARG A 110 12.95 13.27 -9.34
CA ARG A 110 12.34 13.02 -10.65
C ARG A 110 11.23 11.97 -10.59
N CYS A 111 11.16 11.17 -9.52
CA CYS A 111 10.06 10.24 -9.31
C CYS A 111 8.72 10.97 -9.30
N ARG A 112 7.72 10.34 -9.91
CA ARG A 112 6.35 10.86 -9.91
C ARG A 112 5.57 10.43 -8.67
N ALA A 113 4.62 11.27 -8.29
CA ALA A 113 3.66 11.03 -7.21
C ALA A 113 2.31 11.63 -7.57
N THR A 114 1.24 11.07 -7.02
CA THR A 114 -0.12 11.59 -7.17
C THR A 114 -0.50 12.36 -5.92
N ILE A 115 -1.05 13.56 -6.07
CA ILE A 115 -1.47 14.40 -4.94
C ILE A 115 -2.70 13.80 -4.27
N GLY A 116 -2.74 13.89 -2.94
CA GLY A 116 -3.84 13.42 -2.10
C GLY A 116 -3.60 12.03 -1.50
N GLU A 117 -4.60 11.54 -0.79
CA GLU A 117 -4.60 10.21 -0.16
C GLU A 117 -5.32 9.20 -1.03
N VAL A 118 -5.10 7.90 -0.77
CA VAL A 118 -5.90 6.85 -1.42
C VAL A 118 -7.27 6.76 -0.74
N GLY A 119 -8.35 6.75 -1.54
CA GLY A 119 -9.71 6.63 -1.01
C GLY A 119 -10.01 5.26 -0.36
N ASN A 120 -11.28 5.08 0.04
CA ASN A 120 -11.77 3.87 0.74
C ASN A 120 -11.12 3.62 2.11
N ALA A 121 -10.81 4.69 2.87
CA ALA A 121 -10.13 4.60 4.16
C ALA A 121 -10.86 3.72 5.20
N GLU A 122 -12.19 3.65 5.12
CA GLU A 122 -13.03 2.85 6.01
C GLU A 122 -12.90 1.33 5.81
N GLN A 123 -12.15 0.87 4.80
CA GLN A 123 -11.92 -0.54 4.52
C GLN A 123 -11.47 -1.34 5.75
N THR A 124 -10.68 -0.72 6.63
CA THR A 124 -10.16 -1.33 7.87
C THR A 124 -11.28 -1.64 8.88
N ASN A 125 -12.38 -0.88 8.85
CA ASN A 125 -13.48 -1.01 9.81
C ASN A 125 -14.43 -2.17 9.46
N ILE A 126 -14.24 -2.82 8.32
CA ILE A 126 -15.13 -3.89 7.86
C ILE A 126 -14.92 -5.16 8.70
N ASN A 127 -15.96 -5.53 9.46
CA ASN A 127 -16.04 -6.84 10.10
C ASN A 127 -16.50 -7.90 9.08
N TRP A 128 -15.69 -8.94 8.89
CA TRP A 128 -16.01 -10.05 7.99
C TRP A 128 -17.06 -11.01 8.58
N GLY A 129 -17.20 -11.07 9.91
CA GLY A 129 -18.26 -11.78 10.64
C GLY A 129 -18.19 -13.31 10.58
N LYS A 130 -18.07 -13.90 9.39
CA LYS A 130 -18.09 -15.36 9.17
C LYS A 130 -16.85 -15.88 8.44
N ALA A 131 -16.47 -17.12 8.73
CA ALA A 131 -15.34 -17.80 8.09
C ALA A 131 -15.49 -17.88 6.55
N GLY A 132 -16.72 -18.07 6.04
CA GLY A 132 -16.99 -18.16 4.60
C GLY A 132 -16.60 -16.90 3.81
N ARG A 133 -16.69 -15.70 4.42
CA ARG A 133 -16.27 -14.46 3.75
C ARG A 133 -14.75 -14.39 3.55
N ASN A 134 -13.97 -15.00 4.44
CA ASN A 134 -12.53 -15.15 4.23
C ASN A 134 -12.23 -16.17 3.13
N ARG A 135 -13.02 -17.25 3.04
CA ARG A 135 -12.89 -18.25 1.96
C ARG A 135 -13.15 -17.65 0.58
N TRP A 136 -14.15 -16.77 0.45
CA TRP A 136 -14.45 -16.07 -0.82
C TRP A 136 -13.30 -15.17 -1.30
N LYS A 137 -12.46 -14.70 -0.38
CA LYS A 137 -11.25 -13.92 -0.69
C LYS A 137 -10.02 -14.79 -1.02
N GLY A 138 -10.18 -16.11 -1.06
CA GLY A 138 -9.07 -17.04 -1.28
C GLY A 138 -8.23 -17.35 -0.04
N ILE A 139 -8.59 -16.86 1.15
CA ILE A 139 -7.85 -17.17 2.39
C ILE A 139 -8.35 -18.50 2.94
N ARG A 140 -7.46 -19.48 3.09
CA ARG A 140 -7.73 -20.80 3.67
C ARG A 140 -7.51 -20.78 5.20
N PRO A 141 -8.03 -21.77 5.95
CA PRO A 141 -7.76 -21.89 7.38
C PRO A 141 -6.27 -22.05 7.66
N THR A 142 -5.77 -21.36 8.69
CA THR A 142 -4.38 -21.46 9.17
C THR A 142 -4.35 -22.27 10.46
N VAL A 143 -3.59 -23.36 10.48
CA VAL A 143 -3.43 -24.23 11.67
C VAL A 143 -2.28 -23.68 12.54
N ARG A 144 -2.46 -23.71 13.87
CA ARG A 144 -1.43 -23.26 14.83
C ARG A 144 -0.31 -24.30 14.94
N GLY A 145 0.94 -23.86 15.11
CA GLY A 145 2.09 -24.77 15.26
C GLY A 145 2.04 -25.69 16.48
N VAL A 146 1.51 -25.20 17.61
CA VAL A 146 1.44 -25.94 18.90
C VAL A 146 0.49 -27.14 18.90
N VAL A 147 -0.36 -27.29 17.88
CA VAL A 147 -1.26 -28.46 17.74
C VAL A 147 -0.75 -29.48 16.74
N MET A 148 0.37 -29.19 16.06
CA MET A 148 0.95 -30.08 15.07
C MET A 148 1.85 -31.13 15.75
N ASN A 149 2.29 -32.15 15.01
CA ASN A 149 3.28 -33.09 15.51
C ASN A 149 4.68 -32.46 15.48
N PRO A 150 5.65 -32.96 16.28
CA PRO A 150 7.02 -32.47 16.27
C PRO A 150 7.72 -32.51 14.91
N ILE A 151 7.28 -33.38 14.01
CA ILE A 151 7.81 -33.49 12.64
C ILE A 151 7.36 -32.32 11.74
N ASP A 152 6.19 -31.74 12.00
CA ASP A 152 5.57 -30.73 11.13
C ASP A 152 5.95 -29.30 11.54
N HIS A 153 6.06 -29.05 12.85
CA HIS A 153 6.39 -27.73 13.38
C HIS A 153 7.30 -27.83 14.59
N PRO A 154 8.30 -26.94 14.75
CA PRO A 154 9.16 -26.91 15.94
C PRO A 154 8.46 -26.66 17.29
N HIS A 155 7.15 -26.39 17.29
CA HIS A 155 6.33 -26.18 18.49
C HIS A 155 5.39 -27.36 18.75
N GLY A 156 5.42 -28.37 17.87
CA GLY A 156 4.49 -29.48 17.91
C GLY A 156 4.84 -30.52 18.98
N GLY A 157 3.85 -31.35 19.31
CA GLY A 157 3.95 -32.41 20.32
C GLY A 157 3.58 -31.97 21.75
N GLY A 158 3.94 -32.82 22.71
CA GLY A 158 3.54 -32.71 24.11
C GLY A 158 2.22 -33.43 24.42
N GLU A 159 2.07 -33.88 25.65
CA GLU A 159 0.82 -34.44 26.17
C GLU A 159 -0.10 -33.31 26.63
N GLY A 160 -1.29 -33.22 26.04
CA GLY A 160 -2.21 -32.11 26.29
C GLY A 160 -1.77 -30.80 25.63
N ARG A 161 -2.19 -29.66 26.18
CA ARG A 161 -1.86 -28.34 25.62
C ARG A 161 -0.48 -27.89 26.11
N THR A 162 0.38 -27.50 25.18
CA THR A 162 1.68 -26.88 25.45
C THR A 162 1.77 -25.47 24.90
N SER A 163 2.66 -24.66 25.46
CA SER A 163 3.11 -23.38 24.90
C SER A 163 4.16 -23.55 23.79
N GLY A 164 4.50 -24.79 23.44
CA GLY A 164 5.49 -25.16 22.42
C GLY A 164 6.86 -25.57 22.98
N GLY A 165 7.11 -25.39 24.29
CA GLY A 165 8.32 -25.87 24.97
C GLY A 165 9.64 -25.21 24.50
N ARG A 166 9.56 -24.11 23.75
CA ARG A 166 10.69 -23.40 23.15
C ARG A 166 10.35 -21.94 22.90
N HIS A 167 11.36 -21.08 22.76
CA HIS A 167 11.17 -19.74 22.18
C HIS A 167 10.51 -19.80 20.78
N PRO A 168 9.61 -18.85 20.45
CA PRO A 168 8.90 -18.84 19.19
C PRO A 168 9.79 -18.86 17.94
N VAL A 169 9.51 -19.79 17.03
CA VAL A 169 10.14 -19.89 15.73
C VAL A 169 9.11 -20.08 14.62
N SER A 170 9.51 -19.75 13.39
CA SER A 170 8.74 -20.08 12.19
C SER A 170 8.64 -21.60 11.97
N PRO A 171 7.74 -22.08 11.07
CA PRO A 171 7.65 -23.50 10.73
C PRO A 171 8.97 -24.10 10.22
N TRP A 172 9.86 -23.27 9.68
CA TRP A 172 11.21 -23.65 9.22
C TRP A 172 12.31 -23.42 10.27
N GLY A 173 11.94 -23.24 11.54
CA GLY A 173 12.89 -23.11 12.66
C GLY A 173 13.63 -21.77 12.76
N LYS A 174 13.39 -20.82 11.85
CA LYS A 174 14.00 -19.48 11.95
C LYS A 174 13.41 -18.71 13.14
N PRO A 175 14.24 -18.15 14.04
CA PRO A 175 13.77 -17.34 15.17
C PRO A 175 13.22 -16.00 14.72
N GLU A 176 12.37 -15.40 15.55
CA GLU A 176 11.91 -14.03 15.35
C GLU A 176 13.06 -13.03 15.60
N GLY A 177 13.11 -11.96 14.79
CA GLY A 177 14.15 -10.95 14.91
C GLY A 177 14.19 -10.01 13.70
N ARG A 178 15.24 -9.19 13.60
CA ARG A 178 15.46 -8.31 12.44
C ARG A 178 15.82 -9.14 11.21
N THR A 179 14.92 -9.21 10.23
CA THR A 179 15.07 -10.01 9.00
C THR A 179 15.60 -9.22 7.80
N ARG A 180 15.75 -7.89 7.92
CA ARG A 180 16.31 -7.05 6.85
C ARG A 180 17.78 -7.43 6.62
N ASN A 181 18.11 -7.84 5.40
CA ASN A 181 19.49 -8.08 4.99
C ASN A 181 20.31 -6.80 5.18
N LYS A 182 21.52 -6.95 5.73
CA LYS A 182 22.44 -5.82 5.96
C LYS A 182 23.12 -5.32 4.68
N ASN A 183 23.05 -6.11 3.60
CA ASN A 183 23.71 -5.89 2.32
C ASN A 183 22.69 -5.49 1.26
#